data_AF-A0A515GSY0-F1
#
_entry.id   AF-A0A515GSY0-F1
#
_cell.length_a   1.000
_cell.length_b   1.000
_cell.length_c   1.000
_cell.angle_alpha   90.00
_cell.angle_beta   90.00
_cell.angle_gamma   90.00
#
_symmetry.space_group_name_H-M   'P 1'
#
loop_
_entity.id
_entity.type
_entity.pdbx_description
1 polymer ?
#
loop_
_entity_poly.entity_id
_entity_poly.type
_entity_poly.pdbx_seq_one_letter_code
_entity_poly.pdbx_strand_id
1 'polypeptide(L)' 'MVSYEVSIGLILITVLICVGPRNSSEIVMAQKQIWSGIP' A
#
# COMPACT_ATOMS: atom_id res chain seq x y z
N MET A 1 -6.14 21.64 -5.01
CA MET A 1 -6.01 20.55 -6.00
C MET A 1 -4.61 19.93 -5.97
N VAL A 2 -3.52 20.70 -5.89
CA VAL A 2 -2.15 20.17 -5.71
C VAL A 2 -1.95 19.36 -4.41
N SER A 3 -2.65 19.71 -3.33
CA SER A 3 -2.49 19.04 -2.03
C SER A 3 -2.98 17.59 -2.02
N TYR A 4 -3.95 17.22 -2.87
CA TYR A 4 -4.44 15.84 -2.96
C TYR A 4 -3.42 14.93 -3.64
N GLU A 5 -2.79 15.42 -4.70
CA GLU A 5 -1.72 14.69 -5.40
C GLU A 5 -0.53 14.42 -4.47
N VAL A 6 -0.15 15.40 -3.66
CA VAL A 6 0.92 15.24 -2.66
C VAL A 6 0.52 14.22 -1.58
N SER A 7 -0.71 14.28 -1.07
CA SER A 7 -1.20 13.34 -0.06
C SER A 7 -1.31 11.91 -0.59
N ILE A 8 -1.84 11.72 -1.81
CA ILE A 8 -1.96 10.40 -2.44
C ILE A 8 -0.58 9.83 -2.75
N GLY A 9 0.37 10.67 -3.20
CA GLY A 9 1.75 10.27 -3.40
C GLY A 9 2.40 9.73 -2.12
N LEU A 10 2.22 10.41 -0.98
CA LEU A 10 2.77 9.97 0.30
C LEU A 10 2.16 8.66 0.81
N ILE A 11 0.84 8.46 0.60
CA ILE A 11 0.15 7.22 0.97
C ILE A 11 0.69 6.05 0.14
N LEU A 12 0.83 6.22 -1.18
CA LEU A 12 1.36 5.19 -2.07
C LEU A 12 2.81 4.82 -1.73
N ILE A 13 3.66 5.80 -1.42
CA ILE A 13 5.05 5.56 -1.01
C ILE A 13 5.10 4.77 0.29
N THR A 14 4.25 5.12 1.27
CA THR A 14 4.17 4.40 2.56
C THR A 14 3.77 2.94 2.35
N VAL A 15 2.73 2.69 1.55
CA VAL A 15 2.28 1.33 1.24
C VAL A 15 3.35 0.54 0.48
N LEU A 16 4.06 1.18 -0.45
CA LEU A 16 5.13 0.54 -1.24
C LEU A 16 6.33 0.16 -0.36
N ILE A 17 6.71 0.99 0.62
CA ILE A 17 7.79 0.69 1.57
C ILE A 17 7.37 -0.46 2.51
N CYS A 18 6.13 -0.46 3.00
CA CYS A 18 5.63 -1.52 3.86
C CYS A 18 5.54 -2.90 3.18
N VAL A 19 5.26 -2.94 1.87
CA VAL A 19 5.07 -4.19 1.14
C VAL A 19 6.38 -4.75 0.54
N GLY A 20 7.39 -3.91 0.34
CA GLY A 20 8.70 -4.29 -0.22
C GLY A 20 8.63 -4.77 -1.69
N PRO A 21 9.77 -5.12 -2.31
CA PRO A 21 9.85 -5.52 -3.72
C PRO A 21 9.41 -6.98 -3.96
N ARG A 22 8.39 -7.46 -3.24
CA ARG A 22 7.90 -8.83 -3.40
C ARG A 22 7.06 -8.94 -4.68
N ASN A 23 7.03 -10.12 -5.31
CA ASN A 23 6.21 -10.36 -6.50
C ASN A 23 4.77 -9.86 -6.30
N SER A 24 4.16 -9.23 -7.31
CA SER A 24 2.82 -8.62 -7.21
C SER A 24 1.75 -9.59 -6.69
N SER A 25 1.88 -10.89 -6.96
CA SER A 25 1.01 -11.93 -6.40
C SER A 25 1.12 -12.04 -4.87
N GLU A 26 2.33 -11.99 -4.33
CA GLU A 26 2.58 -12.02 -2.89
C GLU A 26 2.12 -10.72 -2.22
N ILE A 27 2.25 -9.58 -2.91
CA ILE A 27 1.72 -8.29 -2.45
C ILE A 27 0.20 -8.36 -2.25
N VAL A 28 -0.53 -8.92 -3.22
CA VAL A 28 -1.99 -9.07 -3.13
C VAL A 28 -2.39 -10.02 -2.01
N MET A 29 -1.65 -11.12 -1.81
CA MET A 29 -1.92 -12.04 -0.70
C MET A 29 -1.62 -11.40 0.67
N ALA A 30 -0.52 -10.65 0.78
CA ALA A 30 -0.17 -9.92 2.00
C ALA A 30 -1.15 -8.77 2.30
N GLN A 31 -1.59 -8.02 1.29
CA GLN A 31 -2.63 -7.00 1.45
C GLN A 31 -3.96 -7.63 1.86
N LYS A 32 -4.35 -8.76 1.28
CA LYS A 32 -5.56 -9.49 1.69
C LYS A 32 -5.48 -9.96 3.15
N GLN A 33 -4.32 -10.40 3.61
CA GLN A 33 -4.11 -10.77 5.02
C GLN A 33 -4.19 -9.55 5.95
N ILE A 34 -3.60 -8.42 5.56
CA ILE A 34 -3.64 -7.17 6.34
C ILE A 34 -5.07 -6.60 6.40
N TRP A 35 -5.77 -6.53 5.26
CA TRP A 35 -7.17 -6.11 5.20
C TRP A 35 -8.13 -7.07 5.91
N SER A 36 -7.77 -8.35 6.03
CA SER A 36 -8.55 -9.30 6.82
C SER A 36 -8.25 -9.24 8.33
N GLY A 37 -7.21 -8.52 8.74
CA GLY A 37 -6.82 -8.30 10.14
C GLY A 37 -7.19 -6.91 10.69
N ILE A 38 -7.68 -6.01 9.83
CA ILE A 38 -8.27 -4.72 10.22
C ILE A 38 -9.79 -4.90 10.07
N PRO A 39 -10.58 -4.83 11.16
CA PRO A 39 -12.05 -4.96 11.07
C PRO A 39 -12.70 -3.84 10.26
#